data_AF-A0A8H6S637-F1
#
_entry.id   AF-A0A8H6S637-F1
#
_cell.length_a   1.000
_cell.length_b   1.000
_cell.length_c   1.000
_cell.angle_alpha   90.00
_cell.angle_beta   90.00
_cell.angle_gamma   90.00
#
_symmetry.space_group_name_H-M   'P 1'
#
loop_
_entity.id
_entity.type
_entity.pdbx_description
1 polymer ?
#
loop_
_entity_poly.entity_id
_entity_poly.type
_entity_poly.pdbx_seq_one_letter_code
_entity_poly.pdbx_strand_id
1 'polypeptide(L)'
;MHPVRHSDSTHGAFGSLAFGIGTSQVEHVLATQTLLQKKAKNSRIAVDGDLLEGVTSKDVILHVIEVIGTAGGTGCVIEYAGSVFRGLSMEARMSVCNMSIEAGARAGMVPPDEITFDYLRSRPLAPKGEAWDHAETYWCSLKTDDGAKFHIEGTSTQDTVPITGPVPDPATIVDRVKRASAERSLTHMGLTPNTRMEDIKVDKVFIGSCTNSRIEDLRSAAKIVLAAGPNAQVASGVDAMVVPGSGPIKKQAEAERVDTLFKRAGFDWREAGCSMCLGMNPDQLLPGQRCASTSNRNFEGRQGSGGRTHLLSPAMAAAAAMTGKLTDVRKFMGAVAEANIAAAPKLKVASAFDSLDDPVLPAPEPLAISPAMPTTLPSLDAPSTVQKFTVLKGITAPLHIENVDTDMIIPKQFLKTLKRTGLADALFFTLRKDPHTGKDTDFVLNRTTIGISRVGSGSHTMALQQG
;
A
#
# COMPACT_ATOMS: atom_id res chain seq x y z
N MET A 1 -6.05 4.62 15.77
CA MET A 1 -6.09 4.48 14.30
C MET A 1 -4.95 3.57 13.90
N HIS A 2 -5.22 2.45 13.21
CA HIS A 2 -4.16 1.50 12.85
C HIS A 2 -3.49 1.94 11.54
N PRO A 3 -2.15 2.02 11.47
CA PRO A 3 -1.42 2.36 10.25
C PRO A 3 -1.34 1.21 9.23
N VAL A 4 -1.92 0.04 9.53
CA VAL A 4 -1.89 -1.17 8.71
C VAL A 4 -3.31 -1.47 8.22
N ARG A 5 -3.72 -0.88 7.10
CA ARG A 5 -5.02 -1.18 6.47
C ARG A 5 -4.91 -2.12 5.25
N HIS A 6 -3.71 -2.26 4.68
CA HIS A 6 -3.45 -2.87 3.37
C HIS A 6 -3.16 -4.37 3.46
N SER A 7 -2.54 -4.81 4.56
CA SER A 7 -2.25 -6.24 4.76
C SER A 7 -3.52 -7.08 4.74
N ASP A 8 -4.63 -6.52 5.21
CA ASP A 8 -5.91 -7.22 5.22
C ASP A 8 -6.52 -7.32 3.81
N SER A 9 -6.61 -6.22 3.06
CA SER A 9 -7.19 -6.22 1.69
C SER A 9 -6.43 -7.11 0.71
N THR A 10 -5.14 -7.35 0.97
CA THR A 10 -4.29 -8.26 0.19
C THR A 10 -4.89 -9.67 0.08
N HIS A 11 -5.58 -10.14 1.12
CA HIS A 11 -6.18 -11.49 1.14
C HIS A 11 -7.38 -11.63 0.19
N GLY A 12 -7.92 -10.53 -0.34
CA GLY A 12 -8.95 -10.63 -1.36
C GLY A 12 -8.47 -11.23 -2.67
N ALA A 13 -7.16 -11.32 -2.89
CA ALA A 13 -6.59 -12.09 -4.00
C ALA A 13 -6.97 -13.58 -3.99
N PHE A 14 -7.37 -14.12 -2.83
CA PHE A 14 -7.83 -15.49 -2.66
C PHE A 14 -9.36 -15.65 -2.77
N GLY A 15 -10.07 -14.66 -3.33
CA GLY A 15 -11.54 -14.70 -3.36
C GLY A 15 -12.18 -14.56 -1.98
N SER A 16 -11.51 -13.85 -1.05
CA SER A 16 -12.02 -13.60 0.30
C SER A 16 -12.41 -12.13 0.49
N LEU A 17 -13.39 -11.86 1.37
CA LEU A 17 -13.68 -10.50 1.80
C LEU A 17 -12.79 -10.16 3.00
N ALA A 18 -11.73 -9.39 2.77
CA ALA A 18 -10.79 -9.00 3.80
C ALA A 18 -10.54 -7.48 3.78
N PHE A 19 -10.60 -6.85 4.96
CA PHE A 19 -10.45 -5.40 5.11
C PHE A 19 -9.96 -5.04 6.50
N GLY A 20 -9.22 -3.92 6.59
CA GLY A 20 -8.71 -3.43 7.86
C GLY A 20 -9.79 -2.83 8.76
N ILE A 21 -9.66 -3.06 10.06
CA ILE A 21 -10.54 -2.54 11.11
C ILE A 21 -9.72 -1.84 12.21
N GLY A 22 -10.35 -0.91 12.94
CA GLY A 22 -9.68 -0.22 14.05
C GLY A 22 -9.51 -1.10 15.28
N THR A 23 -8.60 -0.76 16.19
CA THR A 23 -8.33 -1.53 17.42
C THR A 23 -9.58 -1.81 18.26
N SER A 24 -10.48 -0.83 18.42
CA SER A 24 -11.75 -1.05 19.14
C SER A 24 -12.69 -2.03 18.43
N GLN A 25 -12.63 -2.10 17.09
CA GLN A 25 -13.37 -3.10 16.33
C GLN A 25 -12.74 -4.49 16.46
N VAL A 26 -11.40 -4.57 16.51
CA VAL A 26 -10.69 -5.83 16.82
C VAL A 26 -11.11 -6.36 18.18
N GLU A 27 -11.11 -5.50 19.21
CA GLU A 27 -11.57 -5.85 20.56
C GLU A 27 -13.01 -6.40 20.55
N HIS A 28 -13.91 -5.74 19.82
CA HIS A 28 -15.29 -6.20 19.65
C HIS A 28 -15.40 -7.55 18.91
N VAL A 29 -14.63 -7.75 17.84
CA VAL A 29 -14.59 -9.03 17.10
C VAL A 29 -14.05 -10.14 17.99
N LEU A 30 -12.98 -9.90 18.75
CA LEU A 30 -12.44 -10.89 19.68
C LEU A 30 -13.46 -11.27 20.77
N ALA A 31 -14.21 -10.28 21.28
CA ALA A 31 -15.22 -10.51 22.31
C ALA A 31 -16.51 -11.18 21.81
N THR A 32 -16.93 -10.90 20.57
CA THR A 32 -18.27 -11.27 20.09
C THR A 32 -18.29 -12.15 18.85
N GLN A 33 -17.16 -12.30 18.16
CA GLN A 33 -17.06 -12.90 16.81
C GLN A 33 -17.97 -12.23 15.78
N THR A 34 -18.41 -11.00 16.04
CA THR A 34 -19.27 -10.23 15.14
C THR A 34 -18.74 -8.82 14.95
N LEU A 35 -19.18 -8.16 13.88
CA LEU A 35 -18.85 -6.76 13.63
C LEU A 35 -20.00 -6.07 12.90
N LEU A 36 -20.54 -5.01 13.48
CA LEU A 36 -21.53 -4.17 12.80
C LEU A 36 -20.85 -3.45 11.62
N GLN A 37 -21.35 -3.67 10.41
CA GLN A 37 -20.84 -3.05 9.18
C GLN A 37 -21.98 -2.52 8.32
N LYS A 38 -21.73 -1.42 7.62
CA LYS A 38 -22.60 -0.98 6.52
C LYS A 38 -22.29 -1.83 5.30
N LYS A 39 -23.31 -2.37 4.64
CA LYS A 39 -23.14 -3.12 3.39
C LYS A 39 -22.48 -2.22 2.33
N ALA A 40 -21.34 -2.66 1.81
CA ALA A 40 -20.65 -1.99 0.71
C ALA A 40 -21.40 -2.22 -0.62
N LYS A 41 -21.24 -1.29 -1.56
CA LYS A 41 -21.67 -1.50 -2.95
C LYS A 41 -20.68 -2.42 -3.66
N ASN A 42 -21.13 -3.12 -4.69
CA ASN A 42 -20.26 -3.89 -5.57
C ASN A 42 -19.73 -2.96 -6.66
N SER A 43 -18.42 -2.96 -6.91
CA SER A 43 -17.80 -2.34 -8.07
C SER A 43 -17.02 -3.41 -8.83
N ARG A 44 -16.89 -3.27 -10.15
CA ARG A 44 -16.11 -4.20 -10.97
C ARG A 44 -15.20 -3.43 -11.89
N ILE A 45 -13.95 -3.88 -11.95
CA ILE A 45 -12.94 -3.37 -12.86
C ILE A 45 -12.50 -4.52 -13.75
N ALA A 46 -12.85 -4.43 -15.03
CA ALA A 46 -12.52 -5.43 -16.03
C ALA A 46 -11.34 -4.94 -16.89
N VAL A 47 -10.28 -5.74 -16.96
CA VAL A 47 -9.12 -5.48 -17.84
C VAL A 47 -8.87 -6.72 -18.69
N ASP A 48 -9.04 -6.57 -20.00
CA ASP A 48 -8.87 -7.62 -21.00
C ASP A 48 -7.71 -7.30 -21.96
N GLY A 49 -7.16 -8.34 -22.58
CA GLY A 49 -5.97 -8.29 -23.42
C GLY A 49 -4.74 -8.92 -22.77
N ASP A 50 -3.59 -8.70 -23.41
CA ASP A 50 -2.27 -9.17 -22.98
C ASP A 50 -1.42 -7.99 -22.51
N LEU A 51 -0.67 -8.19 -21.43
CA LEU A 51 0.28 -7.19 -20.95
C LEU A 51 1.53 -7.19 -21.84
N LEU A 52 1.92 -6.00 -22.29
CA LEU A 52 3.18 -5.83 -23.01
C LEU A 52 4.38 -6.14 -22.11
N GLU A 53 5.49 -6.52 -22.72
CA GLU A 53 6.74 -6.76 -22.00
C GLU A 53 7.13 -5.53 -21.15
N GLY A 54 7.50 -5.79 -19.89
CA GLY A 54 7.88 -4.74 -18.94
C GLY A 54 6.70 -4.12 -18.19
N VAL A 55 5.45 -4.44 -18.56
CA VAL A 55 4.25 -4.05 -17.81
C VAL A 55 3.92 -5.13 -16.78
N THR A 56 3.69 -4.72 -15.54
CA THR A 56 3.42 -5.61 -14.40
C THR A 56 2.06 -5.31 -13.77
N SER A 57 1.64 -6.16 -12.83
CA SER A 57 0.44 -5.92 -12.02
C SER A 57 0.46 -4.59 -11.28
N LYS A 58 1.66 -4.10 -10.89
CA LYS A 58 1.84 -2.79 -10.26
C LYS A 58 1.46 -1.65 -11.20
N ASP A 59 1.86 -1.75 -12.47
CA ASP A 59 1.56 -0.73 -13.48
C ASP A 59 0.06 -0.74 -13.81
N VAL A 60 -0.55 -1.93 -13.90
CA VAL A 60 -2.00 -2.08 -14.10
C VAL A 60 -2.79 -1.43 -12.96
N ILE A 61 -2.48 -1.73 -11.69
CA ILE A 61 -3.24 -1.17 -10.57
C ILE A 61 -2.99 0.33 -10.37
N LEU A 62 -1.78 0.83 -10.64
CA LEU A 62 -1.51 2.26 -10.65
C LEU A 62 -2.34 2.96 -11.72
N HIS A 63 -2.44 2.40 -12.93
CA HIS A 63 -3.28 2.95 -13.99
C HIS A 63 -4.77 2.86 -13.66
N VAL A 64 -5.23 1.78 -13.00
CA VAL A 64 -6.60 1.70 -12.50
C VAL A 64 -6.88 2.84 -11.51
N ILE A 65 -5.99 3.08 -10.54
CA ILE A 65 -6.11 4.17 -9.56
C ILE A 65 -6.03 5.55 -10.24
N GLU A 66 -5.21 5.71 -11.27
CA GLU A 66 -5.18 6.91 -12.11
C GLU A 66 -6.54 7.15 -12.78
N VAL A 67 -7.18 6.11 -13.31
CA VAL A 67 -8.45 6.22 -13.99
C VAL A 67 -9.57 6.55 -13.01
N ILE A 68 -9.71 5.83 -11.89
CA ILE A 68 -10.86 5.99 -10.98
C ILE A 68 -10.64 7.02 -9.86
N GLY A 69 -9.39 7.39 -9.62
CA GLY A 69 -8.96 8.28 -8.56
C GLY A 69 -8.94 7.64 -7.17
N THR A 70 -8.35 8.36 -6.20
CA THR A 70 -8.17 7.88 -4.81
C THR A 70 -9.47 7.73 -4.02
N ALA A 71 -10.58 8.24 -4.54
CA ALA A 71 -11.90 8.11 -3.96
C ALA A 71 -12.87 7.25 -4.80
N GLY A 72 -12.44 6.74 -5.97
CA GLY A 72 -13.33 6.04 -6.92
C GLY A 72 -13.94 4.75 -6.39
N GLY A 73 -13.30 4.12 -5.40
CA GLY A 73 -13.79 2.93 -4.71
C GLY A 73 -14.58 3.23 -3.43
N THR A 74 -14.78 4.49 -3.04
CA THR A 74 -15.35 4.84 -1.73
C THR A 74 -16.69 4.18 -1.47
N GLY A 75 -16.80 3.45 -0.37
CA GLY A 75 -18.03 2.73 0.01
C GLY A 75 -18.32 1.48 -0.83
N CYS A 76 -17.39 1.08 -1.70
CA CYS A 76 -17.48 -0.09 -2.55
C CYS A 76 -16.45 -1.18 -2.16
N VAL A 77 -16.73 -2.40 -2.59
CA VAL A 77 -15.74 -3.48 -2.73
C VAL A 77 -15.50 -3.66 -4.23
N ILE A 78 -14.23 -3.68 -4.63
CA ILE A 78 -13.85 -3.80 -6.04
C ILE A 78 -13.60 -5.27 -6.37
N GLU A 79 -14.29 -5.79 -7.37
CA GLU A 79 -13.96 -7.05 -8.01
C GLU A 79 -13.09 -6.79 -9.24
N TYR A 80 -11.93 -7.44 -9.30
CA TYR A 80 -11.01 -7.38 -10.43
C TYR A 80 -11.28 -8.56 -11.37
N ALA A 81 -11.67 -8.27 -12.61
CA ALA A 81 -12.12 -9.25 -13.60
C ALA A 81 -11.47 -9.02 -14.98
N GLY A 82 -11.66 -9.94 -15.91
CA GLY A 82 -11.06 -9.86 -17.25
C GLY A 82 -9.78 -10.69 -17.40
N SER A 83 -9.31 -10.85 -18.63
CA SER A 83 -8.24 -11.78 -18.97
C SER A 83 -6.92 -11.44 -18.28
N VAL A 84 -6.64 -10.15 -18.07
CA VAL A 84 -5.39 -9.73 -17.41
C VAL A 84 -5.35 -10.24 -15.97
N PHE A 85 -6.37 -9.95 -15.16
CA PHE A 85 -6.38 -10.38 -13.75
C PHE A 85 -6.47 -11.90 -13.59
N ARG A 86 -7.20 -12.59 -14.49
CA ARG A 86 -7.20 -14.07 -14.53
C ARG A 86 -5.81 -14.63 -14.86
N GLY A 87 -5.07 -13.98 -15.76
CA GLY A 87 -3.72 -14.38 -16.14
C GLY A 87 -2.63 -14.08 -15.11
N LEU A 88 -2.92 -13.27 -14.09
CA LEU A 88 -1.95 -12.95 -13.04
C LEU A 88 -1.68 -14.13 -12.11
N SER A 89 -0.43 -14.25 -11.67
CA SER A 89 -0.04 -15.11 -10.55
C SER A 89 -0.73 -14.69 -9.25
N MET A 90 -0.73 -15.55 -8.23
CA MET A 90 -1.26 -15.18 -6.91
C MET A 90 -0.54 -14.00 -6.27
N GLU A 91 0.78 -13.92 -6.42
CA GLU A 91 1.60 -12.82 -5.88
C GLU A 91 1.24 -11.47 -6.56
N ALA A 92 0.94 -11.51 -7.86
CA ALA A 92 0.52 -10.36 -8.63
C ALA A 92 -0.92 -9.93 -8.27
N ARG A 93 -1.84 -10.89 -8.07
CA ARG A 93 -3.20 -10.61 -7.58
C ARG A 93 -3.17 -9.98 -6.19
N MET A 94 -2.29 -10.44 -5.30
CA MET A 94 -2.08 -9.84 -3.99
C MET A 94 -1.63 -8.38 -4.09
N SER A 95 -0.74 -8.06 -5.04
CA SER A 95 -0.31 -6.68 -5.31
C SER A 95 -1.51 -5.80 -5.70
N VAL A 96 -2.38 -6.29 -6.59
CA VAL A 96 -3.59 -5.58 -7.03
C VAL A 96 -4.56 -5.37 -5.86
N CYS A 97 -4.92 -6.44 -5.14
CA CYS A 97 -5.86 -6.36 -4.02
C CYS A 97 -5.34 -5.49 -2.86
N ASN A 98 -4.03 -5.55 -2.58
CA ASN A 98 -3.36 -4.68 -1.61
C ASN A 98 -3.60 -3.20 -1.90
N MET A 99 -3.52 -2.81 -3.18
CA MET A 99 -3.62 -1.42 -3.61
C MET A 99 -5.07 -0.91 -3.83
N SER A 100 -6.08 -1.73 -3.54
CA SER A 100 -7.49 -1.31 -3.71
C SER A 100 -7.89 -0.17 -2.77
N ILE A 101 -7.23 -0.07 -1.62
CA ILE A 101 -7.54 0.96 -0.62
C ILE A 101 -6.94 2.32 -0.99
N GLU A 102 -5.92 2.34 -1.87
CA GLU A 102 -5.41 3.56 -2.50
C GLU A 102 -6.43 4.17 -3.46
N ALA A 103 -7.34 3.36 -4.03
CA ALA A 103 -8.53 3.84 -4.73
C ALA A 103 -9.69 4.20 -3.78
N GLY A 104 -9.49 4.13 -2.46
CA GLY A 104 -10.53 4.39 -1.47
C GLY A 104 -11.52 3.24 -1.26
N ALA A 105 -11.29 2.09 -1.92
CA ALA A 105 -12.14 0.92 -1.76
C ALA A 105 -12.03 0.31 -0.37
N ARG A 106 -13.12 -0.32 0.08
CA ARG A 106 -13.13 -1.06 1.34
C ARG A 106 -12.24 -2.29 1.28
N ALA A 107 -12.31 -2.99 0.15
CA ALA A 107 -11.53 -4.18 -0.17
C ALA A 107 -11.47 -4.31 -1.69
N GLY A 108 -10.51 -5.11 -2.16
CA GLY A 108 -10.50 -5.62 -3.53
C GLY A 108 -10.44 -7.13 -3.52
N MET A 109 -11.03 -7.77 -4.53
CA MET A 109 -11.07 -9.23 -4.64
C MET A 109 -10.90 -9.71 -6.07
N VAL A 110 -10.29 -10.87 -6.22
CA VAL A 110 -10.20 -11.63 -7.47
C VAL A 110 -10.97 -12.93 -7.26
N PRO A 111 -11.89 -13.32 -8.17
CA PRO A 111 -12.56 -14.61 -8.08
C PRO A 111 -11.55 -15.77 -8.01
N PRO A 112 -11.77 -16.76 -7.12
CA PRO A 112 -10.88 -17.90 -7.00
C PRO A 112 -10.98 -18.80 -8.23
N ASP A 113 -9.85 -19.36 -8.64
CA ASP A 113 -9.68 -20.20 -9.82
C ASP A 113 -8.53 -21.19 -9.63
N GLU A 114 -8.16 -21.92 -10.68
CA GLU A 114 -7.13 -22.96 -10.62
C GLU A 114 -5.78 -22.42 -10.13
N ILE A 115 -5.38 -21.20 -10.51
CA ILE A 115 -4.16 -20.55 -10.02
C ILE A 115 -4.23 -20.35 -8.50
N THR A 116 -5.41 -20.01 -7.99
CA THR A 116 -5.66 -19.83 -6.56
C THR A 116 -5.56 -21.16 -5.82
N PHE A 117 -6.19 -22.21 -6.35
CA PHE A 117 -6.18 -23.54 -5.74
C PHE A 117 -4.80 -24.17 -5.78
N ASP A 118 -4.08 -24.09 -6.90
CA ASP A 118 -2.72 -24.60 -7.03
C ASP A 118 -1.75 -23.90 -6.08
N TYR A 119 -1.92 -22.60 -5.87
CA TYR A 119 -1.12 -21.87 -4.89
C TYR A 119 -1.42 -22.27 -3.45
N LEU A 120 -2.67 -22.63 -3.12
CA LEU A 120 -3.04 -23.04 -1.77
C LEU A 120 -2.79 -24.54 -1.51
N ARG A 121 -2.81 -25.36 -2.56
CA ARG A 121 -2.59 -26.80 -2.48
C ARG A 121 -1.20 -27.05 -1.89
N SER A 122 -1.13 -27.98 -0.94
CA SER A 122 0.10 -28.33 -0.23
C SER A 122 0.66 -27.23 0.70
N ARG A 123 -0.09 -26.17 1.01
CA ARG A 123 0.30 -25.25 2.10
C ARG A 123 0.15 -25.94 3.45
N PRO A 124 1.02 -25.65 4.45
CA PRO A 124 1.03 -26.38 5.72
C PRO A 124 -0.33 -26.40 6.47
N LEU A 125 -1.11 -25.33 6.31
CA LEU A 125 -2.43 -25.14 6.92
C LEU A 125 -3.61 -25.37 5.97
N ALA A 126 -3.34 -25.77 4.72
CA ALA A 126 -4.43 -26.09 3.80
C ALA A 126 -5.09 -27.42 4.20
N PRO A 127 -6.42 -27.57 4.00
CA PRO A 127 -7.07 -28.86 4.16
C PRO A 127 -6.44 -29.90 3.21
N LYS A 128 -6.59 -31.18 3.53
CA LYS A 128 -6.02 -32.30 2.77
C LYS A 128 -7.08 -33.37 2.52
N GLY A 129 -6.90 -34.18 1.47
CA GLY A 129 -7.82 -35.26 1.11
C GLY A 129 -9.25 -34.75 0.86
N GLU A 130 -10.26 -35.49 1.31
CA GLU A 130 -11.67 -35.13 1.10
C GLU A 130 -12.04 -33.74 1.61
N ALA A 131 -11.41 -33.28 2.70
CA ALA A 131 -11.64 -31.93 3.22
C ALA A 131 -11.16 -30.84 2.24
N TRP A 132 -10.11 -31.11 1.46
CA TRP A 132 -9.67 -30.22 0.38
C TRP A 132 -10.68 -30.23 -0.76
N ASP A 133 -11.13 -31.40 -1.19
CA ASP A 133 -12.06 -31.53 -2.32
C ASP A 133 -13.40 -30.82 -2.04
N HIS A 134 -13.90 -30.95 -0.81
CA HIS A 134 -15.10 -30.24 -0.34
C HIS A 134 -14.88 -28.72 -0.29
N ALA A 135 -13.73 -28.28 0.23
CA ALA A 135 -13.39 -26.86 0.30
C ALA A 135 -13.24 -26.24 -1.10
N GLU A 136 -12.52 -26.90 -2.01
CA GLU A 136 -12.34 -26.47 -3.40
C GLU A 136 -13.69 -26.36 -4.12
N THR A 137 -14.56 -27.38 -3.99
CA THR A 137 -15.91 -27.37 -4.57
C THR A 137 -16.75 -26.20 -4.07
N TYR A 138 -16.78 -25.97 -2.75
CA TYR A 138 -17.51 -24.84 -2.18
C TYR A 138 -16.92 -23.51 -2.64
N TRP A 139 -15.59 -23.38 -2.65
CA TRP A 139 -14.93 -22.12 -3.00
C TRP A 139 -15.13 -21.74 -4.47
N CYS A 140 -15.16 -22.72 -5.37
CA CYS A 140 -15.55 -22.53 -6.78
C CYS A 140 -16.96 -21.93 -6.96
N SER A 141 -17.86 -22.16 -5.99
CA SER A 141 -19.21 -21.59 -6.02
C SER A 141 -19.26 -20.11 -5.64
N LEU A 142 -18.19 -19.54 -5.08
CA LEU A 142 -18.13 -18.15 -4.61
C LEU A 142 -17.78 -17.11 -5.69
N LYS A 143 -17.79 -17.52 -6.97
CA LYS A 143 -17.66 -16.58 -8.09
C LYS A 143 -18.91 -15.72 -8.21
N THR A 144 -18.80 -14.62 -8.93
CA THR A 144 -19.95 -13.74 -9.17
C THR A 144 -21.09 -14.47 -9.88
N ASP A 145 -22.31 -14.28 -9.37
CA ASP A 145 -23.54 -14.72 -10.03
C ASP A 145 -23.76 -14.01 -11.37
N ASP A 146 -24.37 -14.72 -12.31
CA ASP A 146 -24.84 -14.14 -13.57
C ASP A 146 -25.87 -13.04 -13.31
N GLY A 147 -25.70 -11.88 -13.96
CA GLY A 147 -26.57 -10.73 -13.78
C GLY A 147 -26.31 -9.90 -12.51
N ALA A 148 -25.24 -10.18 -11.76
CA ALA A 148 -24.82 -9.34 -10.65
C ALA A 148 -24.64 -7.87 -11.09
N LYS A 149 -25.15 -6.95 -10.26
CA LYS A 149 -25.12 -5.52 -10.54
C LYS A 149 -23.90 -4.88 -9.92
N PHE A 150 -23.21 -4.07 -10.71
CA PHE A 150 -22.03 -3.32 -10.31
C PHE A 150 -22.27 -1.83 -10.42
N HIS A 151 -21.76 -1.11 -9.43
CA HIS A 151 -21.72 0.33 -9.39
C HIS A 151 -20.48 0.79 -10.17
N ILE A 152 -20.69 1.67 -11.15
CA ILE A 152 -19.63 2.29 -11.93
C ILE A 152 -19.53 3.73 -11.45
N GLU A 153 -18.46 4.08 -10.75
CA GLU A 153 -18.20 5.46 -10.35
C GLU A 153 -16.88 5.94 -10.97
N GLY A 154 -17.01 7.02 -11.75
CA GLY A 154 -16.06 8.13 -11.85
C GLY A 154 -14.68 7.86 -12.46
N THR A 155 -14.39 8.54 -13.55
CA THR A 155 -13.03 8.83 -14.01
C THR A 155 -12.48 10.06 -13.28
N SER A 156 -11.33 9.95 -12.61
CA SER A 156 -10.57 11.10 -12.11
C SER A 156 -9.07 10.82 -12.16
N THR A 157 -8.37 11.52 -13.04
CA THR A 157 -6.91 11.55 -13.12
C THR A 157 -6.30 11.96 -11.77
N GLN A 158 -5.41 11.14 -11.24
CA GLN A 158 -4.53 11.45 -10.11
C GLN A 158 -3.10 11.69 -10.61
N ASP A 159 -2.17 11.98 -9.70
CA ASP A 159 -0.75 12.28 -10.00
C ASP A 159 0.04 11.04 -10.45
N THR A 160 -0.49 10.29 -11.43
CA THR A 160 0.17 9.19 -12.12
C THR A 160 0.48 9.63 -13.55
N VAL A 161 1.67 9.29 -14.02
CA VAL A 161 2.10 9.59 -15.39
C VAL A 161 2.86 8.40 -15.97
N PRO A 162 2.80 8.18 -17.30
CA PRO A 162 3.64 7.18 -17.92
C PRO A 162 5.11 7.55 -17.76
N ILE A 163 5.99 6.56 -17.60
CA ILE A 163 7.44 6.78 -17.44
C ILE A 163 8.08 7.54 -18.62
N THR A 164 7.49 7.43 -19.82
CA THR A 164 7.93 8.16 -21.01
C THR A 164 7.33 9.57 -21.13
N GLY A 165 6.41 9.92 -20.22
CA GLY A 165 5.68 11.19 -20.22
C GLY A 165 6.45 12.33 -19.55
N PRO A 166 5.96 13.57 -19.72
CA PRO A 166 6.43 14.72 -18.98
C PRO A 166 5.76 14.86 -17.61
N VAL A 167 6.41 15.58 -16.70
CA VAL A 167 5.79 16.14 -15.50
C VAL A 167 4.60 17.02 -15.92
N PRO A 168 3.39 16.84 -15.35
CA PRO A 168 2.21 17.62 -15.73
C PRO A 168 2.43 19.12 -15.53
N ASP A 169 1.80 19.93 -16.38
CA ASP A 169 1.83 21.39 -16.27
C ASP A 169 0.52 21.93 -15.67
N PRO A 170 0.52 22.45 -14.43
CA PRO A 170 -0.68 22.99 -13.79
C PRO A 170 -1.34 24.12 -14.59
N ALA A 171 -0.59 24.85 -15.43
CA ALA A 171 -1.14 25.92 -16.26
C ALA A 171 -2.19 25.40 -17.25
N THR A 172 -2.13 24.11 -17.62
CA THR A 172 -3.09 23.46 -18.52
C THR A 172 -4.36 22.98 -17.82
N ILE A 173 -4.39 22.95 -16.49
CA ILE A 173 -5.52 22.46 -15.70
C ILE A 173 -6.55 23.58 -15.54
N VAL A 174 -7.75 23.42 -16.11
CA VAL A 174 -8.82 24.43 -16.05
C VAL A 174 -9.42 24.56 -14.64
N ASP A 175 -9.61 23.43 -13.96
CA ASP A 175 -10.18 23.40 -12.61
C ASP A 175 -9.20 24.02 -11.60
N ARG A 176 -9.64 25.06 -10.89
CA ARG A 176 -8.78 25.81 -9.95
C ARG A 176 -8.33 25.00 -8.75
N VAL A 177 -9.17 24.10 -8.26
CA VAL A 177 -8.85 23.28 -7.08
C VAL A 177 -7.83 22.22 -7.46
N LYS A 178 -8.05 21.53 -8.60
CA LYS A 178 -7.08 20.58 -9.15
C LYS A 178 -5.75 21.25 -9.50
N ARG A 179 -5.78 22.46 -10.08
CA ARG A 179 -4.58 23.25 -10.37
C ARG A 179 -3.78 23.54 -9.09
N ALA A 180 -4.43 24.07 -8.05
CA ALA A 180 -3.78 24.36 -6.78
C ALA A 180 -3.23 23.08 -6.12
N SER A 181 -3.93 21.95 -6.25
CA SER A 181 -3.43 20.65 -5.80
C SER A 181 -2.16 20.24 -6.55
N ALA A 182 -2.17 20.30 -7.88
CA ALA A 182 -1.00 19.98 -8.71
C ALA A 182 0.20 20.89 -8.40
N GLU A 183 -0.02 22.20 -8.23
CA GLU A 183 1.03 23.15 -7.83
C GLU A 183 1.67 22.79 -6.48
N ARG A 184 0.86 22.37 -5.49
CA ARG A 184 1.37 21.86 -4.20
C ARG A 184 2.16 20.58 -4.38
N SER A 185 1.61 19.60 -5.10
CA SER A 185 2.30 18.32 -5.39
C SER A 185 3.66 18.57 -6.05
N LEU A 186 3.73 19.43 -7.07
CA LEU A 186 4.99 19.76 -7.76
C LEU A 186 5.98 20.50 -6.85
N THR A 187 5.50 21.40 -6.00
CA THR A 187 6.33 22.12 -5.02
C THR A 187 6.94 21.15 -4.02
N HIS A 188 6.12 20.28 -3.42
CA HIS A 188 6.57 19.23 -2.51
C HIS A 188 7.59 18.32 -3.20
N MET A 189 7.21 17.80 -4.38
CA MET A 189 8.04 16.89 -5.16
C MET A 189 9.28 17.58 -5.75
N GLY A 190 9.40 18.91 -5.69
CA GLY A 190 10.48 19.67 -6.31
C GLY A 190 10.61 19.36 -7.79
N LEU A 191 9.50 19.30 -8.52
CA LEU A 191 9.45 18.98 -9.94
C LEU A 191 9.11 20.23 -10.75
N THR A 192 9.83 20.40 -11.87
CA THR A 192 9.53 21.46 -12.84
C THR A 192 8.56 20.92 -13.89
N PRO A 193 7.45 21.62 -14.20
CA PRO A 193 6.54 21.25 -15.29
C PRO A 193 7.28 20.90 -16.59
N ASN A 194 6.74 19.95 -17.35
CA ASN A 194 7.25 19.51 -18.64
C ASN A 194 8.62 18.80 -18.62
N THR A 195 9.27 18.65 -17.46
CA THR A 195 10.47 17.81 -17.33
C THR A 195 10.12 16.37 -17.71
N ARG A 196 10.94 15.68 -18.51
CA ARG A 196 10.70 14.26 -18.79
C ARG A 196 10.85 13.47 -17.50
N MET A 197 9.96 12.51 -17.25
CA MET A 197 10.08 11.66 -16.05
C MET A 197 11.43 10.95 -15.99
N GLU A 198 11.95 10.54 -17.15
CA GLU A 198 13.26 9.88 -17.29
C GLU A 198 14.49 10.76 -17.00
N ASP A 199 14.30 12.07 -16.80
CA ASP A 199 15.38 13.00 -16.42
C ASP A 199 15.42 13.26 -14.91
N ILE A 200 14.44 12.73 -14.16
CA ILE A 200 14.34 12.90 -12.71
C ILE A 200 15.33 11.97 -12.02
N LYS A 201 16.36 12.56 -11.42
CA LYS A 201 17.36 11.85 -10.60
C LYS A 201 16.76 11.35 -9.29
N VAL A 202 17.23 10.20 -8.81
CA VAL A 202 16.86 9.62 -7.52
C VAL A 202 18.08 9.55 -6.60
N ASP A 203 17.84 9.71 -5.30
CA ASP A 203 18.86 9.59 -4.26
C ASP A 203 18.79 8.22 -3.57
N LYS A 204 17.57 7.65 -3.48
CA LYS A 204 17.34 6.33 -2.90
C LYS A 204 16.48 5.46 -3.79
N VAL A 205 16.65 4.14 -3.65
CA VAL A 205 15.75 3.15 -4.21
C VAL A 205 15.33 2.18 -3.12
N PHE A 206 14.03 1.92 -3.03
CA PHE A 206 13.44 0.96 -2.09
C PHE A 206 12.66 -0.12 -2.85
N ILE A 207 13.20 -1.33 -2.86
CA ILE A 207 12.52 -2.54 -3.36
C ILE A 207 12.05 -3.33 -2.14
N GLY A 208 10.76 -3.24 -1.82
CA GLY A 208 10.19 -3.88 -0.64
C GLY A 208 8.71 -3.56 -0.43
N SER A 209 8.23 -3.80 0.79
CA SER A 209 6.84 -3.64 1.27
C SER A 209 5.89 -4.79 0.97
N CYS A 210 4.79 -4.85 1.74
CA CYS A 210 3.73 -5.85 1.55
C CYS A 210 3.09 -5.88 0.14
N THR A 211 3.31 -4.84 -0.67
CA THR A 211 2.81 -4.79 -2.04
C THR A 211 3.70 -5.57 -3.00
N ASN A 212 5.01 -5.31 -3.05
CA ASN A 212 5.91 -5.83 -4.08
C ASN A 212 7.27 -6.24 -3.51
N SER A 213 7.28 -7.33 -2.74
CA SER A 213 8.49 -7.89 -2.13
C SER A 213 8.42 -9.41 -1.96
N ARG A 214 7.63 -10.06 -2.81
CA ARG A 214 7.50 -11.51 -2.90
C ARG A 214 8.57 -12.07 -3.83
N ILE A 215 8.64 -13.39 -3.99
CA ILE A 215 9.76 -13.96 -4.75
C ILE A 215 9.70 -13.55 -6.23
N GLU A 216 8.51 -13.41 -6.82
CA GLU A 216 8.39 -12.95 -8.21
C GLU A 216 8.84 -11.50 -8.39
N ASP A 217 8.56 -10.63 -7.40
CA ASP A 217 8.97 -9.22 -7.40
C ASP A 217 10.50 -9.10 -7.34
N LEU A 218 11.12 -9.86 -6.44
CA LEU A 218 12.58 -9.90 -6.27
C LEU A 218 13.26 -10.46 -7.52
N ARG A 219 12.69 -11.50 -8.14
CA ARG A 219 13.16 -12.04 -9.43
C ARG A 219 12.98 -11.03 -10.56
N SER A 220 11.89 -10.26 -10.57
CA SER A 220 11.64 -9.22 -11.56
C SER A 220 12.71 -8.11 -11.49
N ALA A 221 13.02 -7.63 -10.30
CA ALA A 221 14.13 -6.69 -10.08
C ALA A 221 15.51 -7.31 -10.42
N ALA A 222 15.74 -8.57 -10.04
CA ALA A 222 16.97 -9.31 -10.36
C ALA A 222 17.21 -9.45 -11.88
N LYS A 223 16.15 -9.68 -12.67
CA LYS A 223 16.25 -9.75 -14.13
C LYS A 223 16.84 -8.48 -14.74
N ILE A 224 16.52 -7.30 -14.18
CA ILE A 224 17.10 -6.03 -14.64
C ILE A 224 18.59 -5.96 -14.33
N VAL A 225 19.00 -6.40 -13.14
CA VAL A 225 20.42 -6.47 -12.76
C VAL A 225 21.18 -7.44 -13.67
N LEU A 226 20.58 -8.56 -14.05
CA LEU A 226 21.16 -9.51 -15.00
C LEU A 226 21.22 -8.94 -16.43
N ALA A 227 20.14 -8.31 -16.90
CA ALA A 227 20.05 -7.69 -18.22
C ALA A 227 21.12 -6.63 -18.43
N ALA A 228 21.46 -5.89 -17.39
CA ALA A 228 22.53 -4.89 -17.42
C ALA A 228 23.94 -5.48 -17.52
N GLY A 229 24.09 -6.79 -17.34
CA GLY A 229 25.33 -7.51 -17.55
C GLY A 229 26.20 -7.69 -16.30
N PRO A 230 27.40 -8.29 -16.45
CA PRO A 230 28.26 -8.69 -15.33
C PRO A 230 28.79 -7.51 -14.52
N ASN A 231 28.92 -6.33 -15.15
CA ASN A 231 29.40 -5.10 -14.52
C ASN A 231 28.28 -4.24 -13.94
N ALA A 232 27.06 -4.79 -13.84
CA ALA A 232 25.93 -4.11 -13.23
C ALA A 232 26.29 -3.61 -11.82
N GLN A 233 26.09 -2.31 -11.59
CA GLN A 233 26.29 -1.63 -10.32
C GLN A 233 25.17 -0.60 -10.10
N VAL A 234 24.82 -0.37 -8.84
CA VAL A 234 24.03 0.79 -8.40
C VAL A 234 24.80 2.06 -8.76
N ALA A 235 24.09 3.06 -9.28
CA ALA A 235 24.68 4.31 -9.71
C ALA A 235 25.34 5.06 -8.55
N SER A 236 26.42 5.80 -8.84
CA SER A 236 27.12 6.61 -7.85
C SER A 236 26.18 7.63 -7.22
N GLY A 237 26.16 7.70 -5.90
CA GLY A 237 25.31 8.61 -5.13
C GLY A 237 23.89 8.11 -4.88
N VAL A 238 23.56 6.88 -5.27
CA VAL A 238 22.26 6.25 -4.99
C VAL A 238 22.37 5.22 -3.88
N ASP A 239 21.54 5.35 -2.84
CA ASP A 239 21.37 4.32 -1.82
C ASP A 239 20.22 3.39 -2.23
N ALA A 240 20.54 2.19 -2.73
CA ALA A 240 19.54 1.22 -3.15
C ALA A 240 19.42 0.06 -2.14
N MET A 241 18.22 -0.17 -1.61
CA MET A 241 17.94 -1.25 -0.66
C MET A 241 16.88 -2.22 -1.15
N VAL A 242 17.02 -3.48 -0.74
CA VAL A 242 16.09 -4.56 -1.02
C VAL A 242 15.65 -5.21 0.29
N VAL A 243 14.34 -5.26 0.51
CA VAL A 243 13.71 -5.72 1.75
C VAL A 243 12.68 -6.81 1.42
N PRO A 244 12.97 -8.08 1.71
CA PRO A 244 12.03 -9.17 1.48
C PRO A 244 10.74 -9.04 2.29
N GLY A 245 9.63 -9.57 1.77
CA GLY A 245 8.31 -9.42 2.40
C GLY A 245 8.09 -10.28 3.64
N SER A 246 8.84 -11.36 3.78
CA SER A 246 8.78 -12.27 4.92
C SER A 246 10.08 -13.06 5.07
N GLY A 247 10.28 -13.64 6.25
CA GLY A 247 11.42 -14.55 6.51
C GLY A 247 11.52 -15.70 5.50
N PRO A 248 10.42 -16.43 5.19
CA PRO A 248 10.45 -17.48 4.17
C PRO A 248 10.83 -16.99 2.77
N ILE A 249 10.33 -15.81 2.34
CA ILE A 249 10.71 -15.24 1.04
C ILE A 249 12.19 -14.84 1.02
N LYS A 250 12.72 -14.32 2.15
CA LYS A 250 14.16 -14.03 2.28
C LYS A 250 15.00 -15.30 2.13
N LYS A 251 14.68 -16.36 2.88
CA LYS A 251 15.36 -17.65 2.79
C LYS A 251 15.30 -18.22 1.38
N GLN A 252 14.14 -18.14 0.72
CA GLN A 252 13.98 -18.55 -0.67
C GLN A 252 14.91 -17.75 -1.58
N ALA A 253 14.87 -16.41 -1.54
CA ALA A 253 15.71 -15.57 -2.38
C ALA A 253 17.21 -15.83 -2.17
N GLU A 254 17.65 -16.13 -0.95
CA GLU A 254 19.03 -16.51 -0.63
C GLU A 254 19.39 -17.90 -1.16
N ALA A 255 18.50 -18.88 -1.07
CA ALA A 255 18.67 -20.20 -1.67
C ALA A 255 18.76 -20.14 -3.21
N GLU A 256 18.06 -19.16 -3.82
CA GLU A 256 18.10 -18.88 -5.25
C GLU A 256 19.30 -18.01 -5.68
N ARG A 257 20.10 -17.53 -4.71
CA ARG A 257 21.23 -16.58 -4.90
C ARG A 257 20.83 -15.22 -5.45
N VAL A 258 19.55 -14.87 -5.34
CA VAL A 258 19.03 -13.54 -5.70
C VAL A 258 19.64 -12.46 -4.80
N ASP A 259 19.84 -12.75 -3.52
CA ASP A 259 20.51 -11.85 -2.57
C ASP A 259 21.95 -11.51 -3.02
N THR A 260 22.67 -12.52 -3.51
CA THR A 260 24.07 -12.44 -3.90
C THR A 260 24.20 -11.58 -5.16
N LEU A 261 23.25 -11.71 -6.08
CA LEU A 261 23.13 -10.86 -7.26
C LEU A 261 22.93 -9.39 -6.89
N PHE A 262 22.01 -9.11 -5.96
CA PHE A 262 21.76 -7.74 -5.47
C PHE A 262 23.00 -7.15 -4.78
N LYS A 263 23.59 -7.89 -3.83
CA LYS A 263 24.81 -7.47 -3.12
C LYS A 263 25.97 -7.20 -4.08
N ARG A 264 26.17 -8.08 -5.07
CA ARG A 264 27.20 -7.89 -6.12
C ARG A 264 27.00 -6.58 -6.86
N ALA A 265 25.76 -6.24 -7.21
CA ALA A 265 25.43 -5.00 -7.88
C ALA A 265 25.43 -3.78 -6.95
N GLY A 266 25.76 -3.91 -5.66
CA GLY A 266 25.84 -2.78 -4.72
C GLY A 266 24.51 -2.44 -4.05
N PHE A 267 23.48 -3.29 -4.16
CA PHE A 267 22.26 -3.13 -3.37
C PHE A 267 22.49 -3.59 -1.92
N ASP A 268 21.87 -2.86 -1.00
CA ASP A 268 21.82 -3.20 0.41
C ASP A 268 20.69 -4.21 0.69
N TRP A 269 21.07 -5.47 0.95
CA TRP A 269 20.14 -6.56 1.24
C TRP A 269 19.79 -6.61 2.72
N ARG A 270 18.51 -6.37 3.06
CA ARG A 270 18.05 -6.21 4.44
C ARG A 270 17.25 -7.41 4.96
N GLU A 271 17.00 -7.37 6.27
CA GLU A 271 16.06 -8.28 6.92
C GLU A 271 14.61 -7.98 6.54
N ALA A 272 13.78 -9.03 6.54
CA ALA A 272 12.38 -8.93 6.13
C ALA A 272 11.58 -8.02 7.08
N GLY A 273 10.78 -7.11 6.51
CA GLY A 273 9.95 -6.20 7.30
C GLY A 273 9.38 -5.02 6.53
N CYS A 274 8.63 -4.16 7.22
CA CYS A 274 8.00 -2.98 6.59
C CYS A 274 9.02 -1.92 6.14
N SER A 275 10.16 -1.81 6.83
CA SER A 275 11.25 -0.87 6.53
C SER A 275 10.74 0.53 6.14
N MET A 276 11.25 1.10 5.04
CA MET A 276 10.96 2.45 4.56
C MET A 276 9.50 2.64 4.12
N CYS A 277 8.73 1.58 3.84
CA CYS A 277 7.30 1.71 3.47
C CYS A 277 6.47 2.45 4.53
N LEU A 278 6.76 2.17 5.80
CA LEU A 278 6.21 2.89 6.95
C LEU A 278 7.23 3.85 7.55
N GLY A 279 8.54 3.63 7.36
CA GLY A 279 9.63 4.48 7.86
C GLY A 279 9.52 4.78 9.36
N MET A 280 9.11 3.80 10.16
CA MET A 280 9.14 3.88 11.63
C MET A 280 10.49 3.45 12.21
N ASN A 281 11.34 2.87 11.38
CA ASN A 281 12.73 2.51 11.68
C ASN A 281 13.68 3.59 11.11
N PRO A 282 15.01 3.43 11.25
CA PRO A 282 15.99 4.38 10.69
C PRO A 282 16.00 4.48 9.15
N ASP A 283 15.34 3.56 8.44
CA ASP A 283 15.23 3.62 6.98
C ASP A 283 14.25 4.73 6.59
N GLN A 284 14.77 5.96 6.48
CA GLN A 284 13.99 7.15 6.15
C GLN A 284 14.65 7.99 5.04
N LEU A 285 13.82 8.77 4.35
CA LEU A 285 14.27 9.85 3.49
C LEU A 285 14.58 11.09 4.33
N LEU A 286 15.68 11.75 3.99
CA LEU A 286 15.98 13.09 4.46
C LEU A 286 15.16 14.14 3.68
N PRO A 287 14.95 15.34 4.23
CA PRO A 287 14.28 16.42 3.50
C PRO A 287 14.92 16.67 2.12
N GLY A 288 14.09 16.69 1.09
CA GLY A 288 14.50 16.90 -0.30
C GLY A 288 15.00 15.64 -1.03
N GLN A 289 15.36 14.56 -0.32
CA GLN A 289 15.76 13.30 -0.96
C GLN A 289 14.60 12.67 -1.72
N ARG A 290 14.93 12.07 -2.86
CA ARG A 290 13.97 11.42 -3.75
C ARG A 290 14.17 9.91 -3.79
N CYS A 291 13.07 9.17 -3.62
CA CYS A 291 13.03 7.72 -3.67
C CYS A 291 12.25 7.20 -4.89
N ALA A 292 12.80 6.20 -5.57
CA ALA A 292 12.04 5.26 -6.38
C ALA A 292 11.63 4.07 -5.49
N SER A 293 10.33 3.90 -5.23
CA SER A 293 9.81 2.98 -4.22
C SER A 293 8.80 2.02 -4.79
N THR A 294 8.89 0.74 -4.42
CA THR A 294 7.88 -0.28 -4.74
C THR A 294 6.75 -0.34 -3.71
N SER A 295 6.69 0.60 -2.76
CA SER A 295 5.58 0.74 -1.80
C SER A 295 4.26 1.09 -2.49
N ASN A 296 3.16 1.07 -1.72
CA ASN A 296 1.84 1.49 -2.17
C ASN A 296 1.51 2.96 -1.83
N ARG A 297 2.29 3.61 -0.96
CA ARG A 297 2.03 4.99 -0.51
C ARG A 297 3.23 5.89 -0.66
N ASN A 298 2.96 7.11 -1.10
CA ASN A 298 3.91 8.21 -1.24
C ASN A 298 3.39 9.54 -0.63
N PHE A 299 2.45 9.49 0.31
CA PHE A 299 1.98 10.68 1.02
C PHE A 299 3.14 11.46 1.65
N GLU A 300 2.98 12.78 1.76
CA GLU A 300 4.03 13.64 2.33
C GLU A 300 4.40 13.18 3.75
N GLY A 301 5.70 13.02 4.01
CA GLY A 301 6.18 12.53 5.29
C GLY A 301 6.11 11.01 5.48
N ARG A 302 5.49 10.26 4.57
CA ARG A 302 5.26 8.81 4.73
C ARG A 302 6.52 7.98 4.79
N GLN A 303 7.57 8.31 4.03
CA GLN A 303 8.86 7.62 4.07
C GLN A 303 9.95 8.44 4.79
N GLY A 304 9.61 9.61 5.32
CA GLY A 304 10.53 10.55 5.94
C GLY A 304 10.01 11.98 5.75
N SER A 305 10.19 12.84 6.76
CA SER A 305 9.72 14.23 6.72
C SER A 305 10.40 15.00 5.58
N GLY A 306 9.62 15.60 4.69
CA GLY A 306 10.14 16.31 3.51
C GLY A 306 10.76 15.41 2.42
N GLY A 307 10.69 14.09 2.56
CA GLY A 307 11.11 13.14 1.53
C GLY A 307 10.12 13.05 0.38
N ARG A 308 10.61 12.73 -0.83
CA ARG A 308 9.84 12.71 -2.07
C ARG A 308 9.82 11.30 -2.66
N THR A 309 8.65 10.73 -2.91
CA THR A 309 8.56 9.32 -3.32
C THR A 309 7.79 9.15 -4.63
N HIS A 310 8.38 8.36 -5.53
CA HIS A 310 7.75 7.87 -6.76
C HIS A 310 7.41 6.39 -6.60
N LEU A 311 6.17 6.00 -6.87
CA LEU A 311 5.71 4.62 -6.80
C LEU A 311 5.83 3.94 -8.15
N LEU A 312 6.47 2.78 -8.20
CA LEU A 312 6.77 2.08 -9.44
C LEU A 312 7.04 0.59 -9.20
N SER A 313 7.12 -0.20 -10.27
CA SER A 313 7.32 -1.66 -10.19
C SER A 313 8.74 -2.04 -9.74
N PRO A 314 8.96 -3.25 -9.20
CA PRO A 314 10.30 -3.73 -8.81
C PRO A 314 11.35 -3.66 -9.91
N ALA A 315 10.96 -4.00 -11.14
CA ALA A 315 11.85 -3.90 -12.30
C ALA A 315 12.26 -2.43 -12.54
N MET A 316 11.31 -1.51 -12.50
CA MET A 316 11.58 -0.09 -12.70
C MET A 316 12.43 0.50 -11.57
N ALA A 317 12.26 0.01 -10.34
CA ALA A 317 13.06 0.42 -9.19
C ALA A 317 14.52 -0.03 -9.37
N ALA A 318 14.74 -1.28 -9.79
CA ALA A 318 16.07 -1.79 -10.11
C ALA A 318 16.71 -0.99 -11.27
N ALA A 319 15.95 -0.68 -12.32
CA ALA A 319 16.43 0.15 -13.43
C ALA A 319 16.83 1.56 -12.96
N ALA A 320 16.04 2.16 -12.05
CA ALA A 320 16.35 3.46 -11.47
C ALA A 320 17.60 3.43 -10.57
N ALA A 321 17.79 2.35 -9.80
CA ALA A 321 18.98 2.18 -8.97
C ALA A 321 20.26 2.13 -9.80
N MET A 322 20.20 1.46 -10.94
CA MET A 322 21.33 1.29 -11.85
C MET A 322 21.69 2.54 -12.65
N THR A 323 20.71 3.39 -12.94
CA THR A 323 20.89 4.58 -13.79
C THR A 323 20.95 5.88 -13.00
N GLY A 324 20.56 5.87 -11.73
CA GLY A 324 20.48 7.06 -10.88
C GLY A 324 19.31 8.00 -11.19
N LYS A 325 18.36 7.56 -12.01
CA LYS A 325 17.18 8.34 -12.41
C LYS A 325 16.00 7.42 -12.71
N LEU A 326 14.78 7.95 -12.66
CA LEU A 326 13.61 7.18 -13.10
C LEU A 326 13.85 6.69 -14.53
N THR A 327 13.60 5.41 -14.80
CA THR A 327 14.03 4.78 -16.04
C THR A 327 13.02 3.77 -16.54
N ASP A 328 12.69 3.87 -17.83
CA ASP A 328 11.89 2.88 -18.53
C ASP A 328 12.61 1.52 -18.58
N VAL A 329 11.94 0.48 -18.08
CA VAL A 329 12.48 -0.90 -18.03
C VAL A 329 12.81 -1.47 -19.40
N ARG A 330 12.16 -0.99 -20.47
CA ARG A 330 12.37 -1.44 -21.85
C ARG A 330 13.79 -1.16 -22.35
N LYS A 331 14.53 -0.26 -21.69
CA LYS A 331 15.95 -0.02 -21.94
C LYS A 331 16.85 -1.18 -21.50
N PHE A 332 16.33 -2.09 -20.68
CA PHE A 332 16.99 -3.31 -20.23
C PHE A 332 16.40 -4.56 -20.90
N MET A 333 15.85 -4.40 -22.11
CA MET A 333 15.23 -5.48 -22.89
C MET A 333 15.87 -5.59 -24.28
N GLY A 334 15.54 -6.66 -25.00
CA GLY A 334 16.06 -6.97 -26.33
C GLY A 334 17.34 -7.82 -26.32
N ALA A 335 17.90 -8.04 -27.51
CA ALA A 335 18.90 -9.08 -27.74
C ALA A 335 20.14 -9.03 -26.84
N VAL A 336 20.62 -7.82 -26.49
CA VAL A 336 21.78 -7.68 -25.58
C VAL A 336 21.41 -8.08 -24.15
N ALA A 337 20.24 -7.65 -23.67
CA ALA A 337 19.73 -8.03 -22.35
C ALA A 337 19.49 -9.55 -22.28
N GLU A 338 18.89 -10.13 -23.31
CA GLU A 338 18.68 -11.57 -23.43
C GLU A 338 20.00 -12.34 -23.43
N ALA A 339 21.00 -11.88 -24.17
CA ALA A 339 22.32 -12.48 -24.18
C ALA A 339 23.00 -12.41 -22.80
N ASN A 340 22.89 -11.26 -22.11
CA ASN A 340 23.42 -11.11 -20.75
C ASN A 340 22.74 -12.04 -19.75
N ILE A 341 21.40 -12.16 -19.82
CA ILE A 341 20.63 -13.08 -18.97
C ILE A 341 21.00 -14.54 -19.29
N ALA A 342 21.15 -14.89 -20.56
CA ALA A 342 21.50 -16.25 -20.98
C ALA A 342 22.94 -16.64 -20.59
N ALA A 343 23.86 -15.67 -20.57
CA ALA A 343 25.24 -15.87 -20.14
C ALA A 343 25.40 -15.93 -18.61
N ALA A 344 24.42 -15.41 -17.86
CA ALA A 344 24.46 -15.45 -16.40
C ALA A 344 24.17 -16.88 -15.87
N PRO A 345 24.73 -17.23 -14.69
CA PRO A 345 24.35 -18.47 -14.02
C PRO A 345 22.84 -18.51 -13.82
N LYS A 346 22.19 -19.61 -14.24
CA LYS A 346 20.75 -19.79 -14.03
C LYS A 346 20.46 -19.72 -12.54
N LEU A 347 19.58 -18.80 -12.15
CA LEU A 347 19.05 -18.76 -10.79
C LEU A 347 18.39 -20.10 -10.49
N LYS A 348 18.76 -20.71 -9.37
CA LYS A 348 18.06 -21.90 -8.90
C LYS A 348 16.63 -21.46 -8.61
N VAL A 349 15.65 -22.27 -9.01
CA VAL A 349 14.27 -22.08 -8.54
C VAL A 349 14.14 -22.89 -7.27
N ALA A 350 13.93 -22.21 -6.15
CA ALA A 350 13.64 -22.84 -4.87
C ALA A 350 12.17 -22.60 -4.53
N SER A 351 11.66 -23.33 -3.56
CA SER A 351 10.35 -23.10 -2.97
C SER A 351 10.54 -22.52 -1.57
N ALA A 352 9.82 -21.44 -1.23
CA ALA A 352 9.82 -20.92 0.15
C ALA A 352 9.38 -21.99 1.16
N PHE A 353 8.56 -22.96 0.73
CA PHE A 353 8.03 -24.03 1.57
C PHE A 353 9.11 -25.02 1.99
N ASP A 354 10.18 -25.15 1.22
CA ASP A 354 11.32 -26.01 1.55
C ASP A 354 12.08 -25.49 2.79
N SER A 355 11.78 -24.25 3.21
CA SER A 355 12.41 -23.56 4.34
C SER A 355 11.45 -23.26 5.51
N LEU A 356 10.21 -23.77 5.42
CA LEU A 356 9.21 -23.70 6.48
C LEU A 356 9.39 -24.90 7.41
N ASP A 357 10.39 -24.78 8.29
CA ASP A 357 10.72 -25.83 9.28
C ASP A 357 9.96 -25.64 10.60
N ASP A 358 9.20 -24.53 10.73
CA ASP A 358 8.48 -24.21 11.95
C ASP A 358 7.35 -25.23 12.18
N PRO A 359 7.24 -25.82 13.39
CA PRO A 359 6.17 -26.75 13.69
C PRO A 359 4.82 -26.05 13.56
N VAL A 360 3.94 -26.61 12.73
CA VAL A 360 2.54 -26.20 12.69
C VAL A 360 1.89 -26.62 14.00
N LEU A 361 1.64 -25.66 14.88
CA LEU A 361 0.86 -25.91 16.09
C LEU A 361 -0.61 -26.12 15.69
N PRO A 362 -1.29 -27.15 16.21
CA PRO A 362 -2.72 -27.28 16.01
C PRO A 362 -3.43 -26.06 16.60
N ALA A 363 -4.60 -25.72 16.05
CA ALA A 363 -5.46 -24.74 16.70
C ALA A 363 -5.69 -25.17 18.16
N PRO A 364 -5.59 -24.25 19.13
CA PRO A 364 -5.87 -24.60 20.52
C PRO A 364 -7.28 -25.19 20.59
N GLU A 365 -7.44 -26.27 21.37
CA GLU A 365 -8.77 -26.82 21.61
C GLU A 365 -9.69 -25.69 22.09
N PRO A 366 -10.93 -25.61 21.58
CA PRO A 366 -11.89 -24.64 22.09
C PRO A 366 -11.94 -24.80 23.59
N LEU A 367 -11.58 -23.73 24.33
CA LEU A 367 -11.74 -23.74 25.77
C LEU A 367 -13.19 -24.09 26.04
N ALA A 368 -13.42 -25.18 26.78
CA ALA A 368 -14.75 -25.52 27.25
C ALA A 368 -15.26 -24.27 27.96
N ILE A 369 -16.26 -23.61 27.37
CA ILE A 369 -16.88 -22.45 27.97
C ILE A 369 -17.53 -22.99 29.24
N SER A 370 -16.85 -22.87 30.39
CA SER A 370 -17.56 -22.96 31.66
C SER A 370 -18.70 -21.96 31.52
N PRO A 371 -19.97 -22.38 31.64
CA PRO A 371 -21.06 -21.44 31.60
C PRO A 371 -20.72 -20.36 32.61
N ALA A 372 -20.50 -19.14 32.12
CA ALA A 372 -20.29 -18.01 33.00
C ALA A 372 -21.43 -18.07 34.01
N MET A 373 -21.12 -18.07 35.31
CA MET A 373 -22.14 -17.96 36.34
C MET A 373 -23.11 -16.88 35.88
N PRO A 374 -24.44 -17.12 35.89
CA PRO A 374 -25.42 -16.20 35.32
C PRO A 374 -25.25 -14.86 36.04
N THR A 375 -24.45 -14.01 35.45
CA THR A 375 -24.21 -12.67 35.93
C THR A 375 -25.35 -11.95 35.28
N THR A 376 -26.38 -11.68 36.08
CA THR A 376 -27.49 -10.83 35.67
C THR A 376 -26.88 -9.59 35.02
N LEU A 377 -27.25 -9.35 33.76
CA LEU A 377 -26.89 -8.10 33.11
C LEU A 377 -27.31 -6.96 34.06
N PRO A 378 -26.45 -5.95 34.27
CA PRO A 378 -26.82 -4.79 35.06
C PRO A 378 -28.16 -4.25 34.56
N SER A 379 -29.01 -3.73 35.45
CA SER A 379 -30.24 -3.06 35.00
C SER A 379 -29.87 -1.92 34.04
N LEU A 380 -30.79 -1.53 33.15
CA LEU A 380 -30.58 -0.38 32.26
C LEU A 380 -30.22 0.91 33.02
N ASP A 381 -30.60 0.98 34.30
CA ASP A 381 -30.35 2.11 35.20
C ASP A 381 -29.04 1.96 36.01
N ALA A 382 -28.31 0.86 35.85
CA ALA A 382 -27.06 0.64 36.54
C ALA A 382 -26.02 1.70 36.10
N PRO A 383 -25.34 2.37 37.03
CA PRO A 383 -24.34 3.38 36.69
C PRO A 383 -23.22 2.75 35.86
N SER A 384 -23.08 3.22 34.62
CA SER A 384 -22.00 2.77 33.74
C SER A 384 -20.65 3.16 34.33
N THR A 385 -19.72 2.20 34.41
CA THR A 385 -18.31 2.45 34.74
C THR A 385 -17.55 3.08 33.57
N VAL A 386 -18.18 3.17 32.39
CA VAL A 386 -17.64 3.88 31.23
C VAL A 386 -17.76 5.38 31.50
N GLN A 387 -16.63 6.07 31.44
CA GLN A 387 -16.56 7.52 31.56
C GLN A 387 -17.58 8.17 30.59
N LYS A 388 -18.48 9.02 31.11
CA LYS A 388 -19.50 9.67 30.28
C LYS A 388 -18.83 10.37 29.10
N PHE A 389 -19.42 10.23 27.91
CA PHE A 389 -19.02 11.03 26.76
C PHE A 389 -19.23 12.51 27.09
N THR A 390 -18.14 13.26 27.19
CA THR A 390 -18.21 14.72 27.33
C THR A 390 -18.67 15.30 26.00
N VAL A 391 -19.84 15.94 26.00
CA VAL A 391 -20.30 16.71 24.83
C VAL A 391 -19.70 18.11 24.93
N LEU A 392 -18.72 18.39 24.06
CA LEU A 392 -18.10 19.71 23.95
C LEU A 392 -18.76 20.50 22.82
N LYS A 393 -18.94 21.81 23.02
CA LYS A 393 -19.31 22.75 21.95
C LYS A 393 -18.05 23.44 21.46
N GLY A 394 -17.85 23.51 20.15
CA GLY A 394 -16.71 24.21 19.58
C GLY A 394 -17.00 24.83 18.22
N ILE A 395 -16.08 25.68 17.76
CA ILE A 395 -16.15 26.34 16.46
C ILE A 395 -15.42 25.48 15.43
N THR A 396 -16.01 25.30 14.25
CA THR A 396 -15.39 24.55 13.16
C THR A 396 -14.44 25.44 12.37
N ALA A 397 -13.19 25.00 12.20
CA ALA A 397 -12.25 25.63 11.30
C ALA A 397 -12.25 24.88 9.95
N PRO A 398 -12.56 25.53 8.82
CA PRO A 398 -12.49 24.87 7.52
C PRO A 398 -11.02 24.59 7.16
N LEU A 399 -10.75 23.40 6.65
CA LEU A 399 -9.47 23.07 6.02
C LEU A 399 -9.64 23.17 4.51
N HIS A 400 -8.99 24.16 3.90
CA HIS A 400 -9.02 24.37 2.44
C HIS A 400 -7.99 23.48 1.72
N ILE A 401 -7.97 22.19 2.08
CA ILE A 401 -7.04 21.18 1.56
C ILE A 401 -7.87 19.94 1.20
N GLU A 402 -7.68 19.43 -0.02
CA GLU A 402 -8.27 18.15 -0.44
C GLU A 402 -7.39 16.98 0.02
N ASN A 403 -7.99 15.78 0.13
CA ASN A 403 -7.28 14.53 0.43
C ASN A 403 -6.49 14.53 1.76
N VAL A 404 -7.06 15.09 2.83
CA VAL A 404 -6.45 15.01 4.18
C VAL A 404 -6.40 13.55 4.64
N ASP A 405 -5.20 12.97 4.63
CA ASP A 405 -4.97 11.59 5.03
C ASP A 405 -4.63 11.44 6.53
N THR A 406 -4.57 10.20 7.00
CA THR A 406 -4.30 9.96 8.43
C THR A 406 -2.87 10.24 8.88
N ASP A 407 -1.88 10.13 7.99
CA ASP A 407 -0.51 10.53 8.26
C ASP A 407 -0.40 12.07 8.40
N MET A 408 -1.27 12.85 7.74
CA MET A 408 -1.40 14.31 8.02
C MET A 408 -2.05 14.60 9.38
N ILE A 409 -3.05 13.81 9.79
CA ILE A 409 -3.75 14.02 11.06
C ILE A 409 -2.85 13.66 12.25
N ILE A 410 -2.24 12.47 12.24
CA ILE A 410 -1.26 12.04 13.25
C ILE A 410 -0.12 11.32 12.51
N PRO A 411 1.04 11.96 12.34
CA PRO A 411 2.16 11.34 11.66
C PRO A 411 2.64 10.07 12.33
N LYS A 412 3.03 9.09 11.52
CA LYS A 412 3.50 7.75 11.94
C LYS A 412 4.57 7.76 13.05
N GLN A 413 5.42 8.80 13.13
CA GLN A 413 6.49 8.92 14.12
C GLN A 413 5.97 8.97 15.56
N PHE A 414 4.73 9.43 15.75
CA PHE A 414 4.06 9.49 17.05
C PHE A 414 3.33 8.19 17.41
N LEU A 415 3.22 7.23 16.48
CA LEU A 415 2.54 5.96 16.69
C LEU A 415 3.39 4.89 17.39
N LYS A 416 4.56 5.26 17.91
CA LYS A 416 5.43 4.37 18.72
C LYS A 416 5.00 4.26 20.18
N THR A 417 4.08 5.11 20.65
CA THR A 417 3.63 5.10 22.04
C THR A 417 2.59 4.01 22.29
N LEU A 418 2.76 3.27 23.38
CA LEU A 418 1.75 2.32 23.89
C LEU A 418 0.66 3.02 24.71
N LYS A 419 0.84 4.31 25.05
CA LYS A 419 -0.13 5.08 25.85
C LYS A 419 -1.19 5.70 24.93
N ARG A 420 -2.46 5.58 25.32
CA ARG A 420 -3.60 6.22 24.61
C ARG A 420 -3.67 7.75 24.80
N THR A 421 -2.80 8.32 25.65
CA THR A 421 -2.74 9.75 25.97
C THR A 421 -1.49 10.42 25.39
N GLY A 422 -1.50 11.76 25.26
CA GLY A 422 -0.33 12.53 24.79
C GLY A 422 -0.18 12.68 23.28
N LEU A 423 -1.17 12.25 22.47
CA LEU A 423 -1.17 12.45 21.02
C LEU A 423 -1.68 13.84 20.60
N ALA A 424 -2.10 14.68 21.56
CA ALA A 424 -2.60 16.03 21.26
C ALA A 424 -1.53 16.90 20.56
N ASP A 425 -0.28 16.78 20.98
CA ASP A 425 0.84 17.50 20.36
C ASP A 425 1.20 16.96 18.95
N ALA A 426 0.80 15.72 18.66
CA ALA A 426 0.99 15.10 17.35
C ALA A 426 -0.08 15.49 16.32
N LEU A 427 -1.22 16.03 16.76
CA LEU A 427 -2.31 16.41 15.86
C LEU A 427 -1.87 17.49 14.89
N PHE A 428 -1.99 17.18 13.60
CA PHE A 428 -1.62 18.05 12.47
C PHE A 428 -0.19 18.57 12.58
N PHE A 429 0.72 17.77 13.12
CA PHE A 429 2.08 18.20 13.43
C PHE A 429 2.81 18.79 12.22
N THR A 430 2.70 18.18 11.04
CA THR A 430 3.33 18.65 9.80
C THR A 430 2.69 19.91 9.22
N LEU A 431 1.45 20.22 9.60
CA LEU A 431 0.82 21.50 9.25
C LEU A 431 1.16 22.58 10.26
N ARG A 432 1.39 22.22 11.54
CA ARG A 432 1.76 23.12 12.63
C ARG A 432 3.24 23.51 12.62
N LYS A 433 4.10 22.65 12.08
CA LYS A 433 5.54 22.86 12.04
C LYS A 433 6.09 22.62 10.65
N ASP A 434 6.87 23.58 10.16
CA ASP A 434 7.53 23.47 8.87
C ASP A 434 8.54 22.30 8.89
N PRO A 435 8.48 21.37 7.92
CA PRO A 435 9.28 20.14 7.95
C PRO A 435 10.78 20.36 7.66
N HIS A 436 11.18 21.53 7.16
CA HIS A 436 12.58 21.86 6.84
C HIS A 436 13.23 22.69 7.94
N THR A 437 12.46 23.61 8.55
CA THR A 437 12.96 24.59 9.51
C THR A 437 12.53 24.29 10.95
N GLY A 438 11.51 23.46 11.15
CA GLY A 438 10.95 23.11 12.46
C GLY A 438 10.19 24.25 13.14
N LYS A 439 10.03 25.40 12.47
CA LYS A 439 9.33 26.57 13.00
C LYS A 439 7.83 26.37 12.96
N ASP A 440 7.14 27.01 13.91
CA ASP A 440 5.68 27.01 13.93
C ASP A 440 5.12 27.76 12.70
N THR A 441 4.02 27.25 12.18
CA THR A 441 3.28 27.85 11.05
C THR A 441 2.12 28.71 11.55
N ASP A 442 1.38 29.30 10.62
CA ASP A 442 0.13 30.01 10.90
C ASP A 442 -1.08 29.08 11.13
N PHE A 443 -0.89 27.76 11.07
CA PHE A 443 -1.97 26.77 11.22
C PHE A 443 -2.72 26.93 12.54
N VAL A 444 -4.05 26.95 12.45
CA VAL A 444 -4.93 27.25 13.56
C VAL A 444 -5.40 25.94 14.22
N LEU A 445 -4.80 25.60 15.36
CA LEU A 445 -5.28 24.57 16.27
C LEU A 445 -5.35 25.16 17.67
N ASN A 446 -6.51 25.06 18.33
CA ASN A 446 -6.74 25.58 19.69
C ASN A 446 -6.44 27.08 19.90
N ARG A 447 -6.69 27.95 18.90
CA ARG A 447 -6.60 29.42 19.08
C ARG A 447 -7.91 29.98 19.62
N THR A 448 -7.83 30.84 20.64
CA THR A 448 -8.98 31.47 21.34
C THR A 448 -9.69 32.55 20.51
N THR A 449 -9.13 33.00 19.39
CA THR A 449 -9.63 34.13 18.60
C THR A 449 -9.59 33.81 17.11
N ILE A 450 -10.64 33.16 16.59
CA ILE A 450 -10.89 33.14 15.14
C ILE A 450 -11.81 34.32 14.83
N GLY A 451 -11.24 35.38 14.22
CA GLY A 451 -12.01 36.48 13.66
C GLY A 451 -12.86 35.98 12.51
N ILE A 452 -14.19 36.11 12.62
CA ILE A 452 -15.14 35.67 11.61
C ILE A 452 -15.05 36.63 10.41
N SER A 453 -14.37 36.22 9.35
CA SER A 453 -14.55 36.79 8.00
C SER A 453 -15.25 35.76 7.13
N ARG A 454 -16.40 36.18 6.55
CA ARG A 454 -17.37 35.42 5.74
C ARG A 454 -16.75 34.54 4.64
N VAL A 455 -17.60 33.60 4.16
CA VAL A 455 -17.56 32.76 2.93
C VAL A 455 -17.26 31.29 3.28
N GLY A 456 -17.92 30.24 2.82
CA GLY A 456 -18.99 29.97 1.84
C GLY A 456 -19.17 28.44 1.84
N SER A 457 -20.38 27.94 1.57
CA SER A 457 -20.79 26.54 1.75
C SER A 457 -19.95 25.53 0.94
N GLY A 458 -19.30 24.58 1.62
CA GLY A 458 -18.62 23.43 1.03
C GLY A 458 -18.46 22.30 2.05
N SER A 459 -18.83 21.09 1.66
CA SER A 459 -19.15 19.96 2.52
C SER A 459 -17.95 19.11 2.94
N HIS A 460 -17.00 19.63 3.72
CA HIS A 460 -16.03 18.80 4.47
C HIS A 460 -15.60 19.53 5.75
N THR A 461 -16.15 19.14 6.90
CA THR A 461 -15.93 19.81 8.18
C THR A 461 -15.45 18.83 9.24
N MET A 462 -14.34 19.15 9.90
CA MET A 462 -13.82 18.42 11.07
C MET A 462 -13.81 19.37 12.28
N ALA A 463 -14.34 18.93 13.41
CA ALA A 463 -14.38 19.71 14.65
C ALA A 463 -13.06 19.57 15.42
N LEU A 464 -12.42 20.68 15.79
CA LEU A 464 -11.25 20.69 16.66
C LEU A 464 -11.35 21.85 17.66
N GLN A 465 -11.96 21.56 18.80
CA GLN A 465 -11.69 22.28 20.03
C GLN A 465 -11.53 21.23 21.13
N GLN A 466 -10.31 21.08 21.65
CA GLN A 466 -10.12 20.38 22.93
C GLN A 466 -10.60 21.32 24.04
N GLY A 467 -11.58 20.85 24.80
CA GLY A 467 -11.93 21.36 26.13
C GLY A 467 -11.44 20.37 27.16
#